data_AF-A0A8T4JLX7-F1
#
_entry.id   AF-A0A8T4JLX7-F1
#
_cell.length_a   1.000
_cell.length_b   1.000
_cell.length_c   1.000
_cell.angle_alpha   90.00
_cell.angle_beta   90.00
_cell.angle_gamma   90.00
#
_symmetry.space_group_name_H-M   'P 1'
#
loop_
_entity.id
_entity.type
_entity.pdbx_description
1 polymer ?
#
loop_
_entity_poly.entity_id
_entity_poly.type
_entity_poly.pdbx_seq_one_letter_code
_entity_poly.pdbx_strand_id
1 'polypeptide(L)'
;INILKGEGIEGVVDGHKVTLISKKAVEKRKVELPKNPDDSTTQVFVLVDGKLKGVINLADKIRKDSYEAIKLLKEAGIKSWMLTGDNKETAEKVSKEIGLDGYYAEVLPHQKLEKVKELQDKGEFVAMTGDGINDAPALAQADVGIAVGSGTDVAAETADIILVNSNPKDVTSLVLFGKATYKKMIQNLFWATGYNAIAIPLAAGVLIGYGIVISPAIGAALMSLSTVIVAINAKLLKV
;
A
#
# COMPACT_ATOMS: atom_id res chain seq x y z
N ILE A 1 40.60 3.27 -4.72
CA ILE A 1 39.58 2.71 -3.80
C ILE A 1 39.57 1.20 -4.02
N ASN A 2 39.60 0.41 -2.96
CA ASN A 2 39.55 -1.04 -2.99
C ASN A 2 38.27 -1.53 -2.30
N ILE A 3 37.61 -2.54 -2.86
CA ILE A 3 36.32 -3.06 -2.37
C ILE A 3 36.58 -4.33 -1.56
N LEU A 4 36.19 -4.32 -0.29
CA LEU A 4 36.30 -5.45 0.61
C LEU A 4 34.96 -6.19 0.61
N LYS A 5 34.84 -7.26 -0.19
CA LYS A 5 33.59 -8.02 -0.34
C LYS A 5 33.02 -8.43 1.02
N GLY A 6 31.79 -7.98 1.31
CA GLY A 6 31.07 -8.27 2.54
C GLY A 6 31.55 -7.52 3.79
N GLU A 7 32.62 -6.72 3.70
CA GLU A 7 33.17 -5.97 4.82
C GLU A 7 33.03 -4.45 4.64
N GLY A 8 33.23 -3.92 3.43
CA GLY A 8 33.13 -2.49 3.14
C GLY A 8 34.05 -2.01 2.02
N ILE A 9 34.58 -0.79 2.14
CA ILE A 9 35.50 -0.18 1.17
C ILE A 9 36.71 0.45 1.87
N GLU A 10 37.88 0.44 1.22
CA GLU A 10 39.09 1.11 1.71
C GLU A 10 39.71 2.01 0.63
N GLY A 11 40.42 3.06 1.05
CA GLY A 11 41.06 4.00 0.15
C GLY A 11 42.10 4.86 0.86
N VAL A 12 42.74 5.74 0.10
CA VAL A 12 43.67 6.74 0.63
C VAL A 12 43.04 8.12 0.42
N VAL A 13 42.95 8.89 1.50
CA VAL A 13 42.47 10.29 1.50
C VAL A 13 43.54 11.12 2.18
N ASP A 14 44.06 12.14 1.50
CA ASP A 14 45.11 13.04 2.01
C ASP A 14 46.31 12.28 2.63
N GLY A 15 46.75 11.20 1.97
CA GLY A 15 47.87 10.36 2.41
C GLY A 15 47.56 9.37 3.55
N HIS A 16 46.35 9.39 4.13
CA HIS A 16 45.93 8.50 5.21
C HIS A 16 45.10 7.34 4.69
N LYS A 17 45.27 6.15 5.28
CA LYS A 17 44.46 4.97 4.92
C LYS A 17 43.10 5.06 5.59
N VAL A 18 42.05 5.27 4.80
CA VAL A 18 40.66 5.35 5.27
C VAL A 18 39.92 4.06 4.92
N THR A 19 39.25 3.46 5.90
CA THR A 19 38.45 2.23 5.72
C THR A 19 37.04 2.48 6.24
N LEU A 20 36.03 2.23 5.42
CA LEU A 20 34.61 2.24 5.78
C LEU A 20 34.12 0.81 5.85
N ILE A 21 33.68 0.35 7.02
CA ILE A 21 33.31 -1.06 7.23
C ILE A 21 32.02 -1.21 8.04
N SER A 22 31.33 -2.34 7.83
CA SER A 22 30.12 -2.72 8.56
C SER A 22 30.42 -3.14 10.01
N LYS A 23 29.41 -3.11 10.89
CA LYS A 23 29.51 -3.57 12.29
C LYS A 23 30.18 -4.95 12.43
N LYS A 24 29.74 -5.92 11.61
CA LYS A 24 30.31 -7.29 11.57
C LYS A 24 31.82 -7.30 11.27
N ALA A 25 32.27 -6.42 10.38
CA ALA A 25 33.69 -6.34 10.02
C ALA A 25 34.53 -5.63 11.09
N VAL A 26 33.97 -4.68 11.85
CA VAL A 26 34.63 -4.06 13.01
C VAL A 26 34.84 -5.08 14.12
N GLU A 27 33.81 -5.85 14.44
CA GLU A 27 33.85 -6.92 15.45
C GLU A 27 34.91 -7.98 15.10
N LYS A 28 34.96 -8.41 13.83
CA LYS A 28 35.98 -9.35 13.33
C LYS A 28 37.40 -8.81 13.47
N ARG A 29 37.59 -7.49 13.34
CA ARG A 29 38.88 -6.81 13.48
C ARG A 29 39.23 -6.44 14.93
N LYS A 30 38.37 -6.79 15.90
CA LYS A 30 38.54 -6.52 17.33
C LYS A 30 38.79 -5.03 17.64
N VAL A 31 38.17 -4.15 16.86
CA VAL A 31 38.23 -2.70 17.09
C VAL A 31 37.15 -2.34 18.11
N GLU A 32 37.48 -1.49 19.08
CA GLU A 32 36.53 -1.05 20.11
C GLU A 32 35.32 -0.35 19.46
N LEU A 33 34.12 -0.84 19.78
CA LEU A 33 32.86 -0.23 19.37
C LEU A 33 32.52 0.99 20.24
N PRO A 34 31.76 1.97 19.72
CA PRO A 34 31.20 3.05 20.52
C PRO A 34 30.32 2.49 21.64
N LYS A 35 30.29 3.17 22.79
CA LYS A 35 29.56 2.71 23.99
C LYS A 35 28.04 2.59 23.82
N ASN A 36 27.43 3.34 22.88
CA ASN A 36 25.99 3.30 22.57
C ASN A 36 25.79 3.29 21.05
N PRO A 37 25.81 2.12 20.39
CA PRO A 37 25.41 2.02 18.99
C PRO A 37 23.89 2.27 18.86
N ASP A 38 23.50 3.12 17.91
CA ASP A 38 22.11 3.21 17.42
C ASP A 38 21.86 2.11 16.38
N ASP A 39 21.34 0.97 16.83
CA ASP A 39 21.05 -0.21 16.01
C ASP A 39 19.78 -0.06 15.13
N SER A 40 19.07 1.06 15.25
CA SER A 40 17.94 1.43 14.39
C SER A 40 18.34 2.05 13.05
N THR A 41 19.64 2.14 12.80
CA THR A 41 20.21 2.73 11.58
C THR A 41 21.34 1.85 11.04
N THR A 42 21.59 1.94 9.74
CA THR A 42 22.75 1.28 9.14
C THR A 42 24.02 2.03 9.55
N GLN A 43 24.86 1.39 10.37
CA GLN A 43 26.09 1.98 10.87
C GLN A 43 27.28 1.64 9.96
N VAL A 44 27.97 2.67 9.50
CA VAL A 44 29.24 2.57 8.77
C VAL A 44 30.35 3.14 9.65
N PHE A 45 31.33 2.29 9.98
CA PHE A 45 32.43 2.66 10.86
C PHE A 45 33.60 3.19 10.04
N VAL A 46 34.13 4.34 10.45
CA VAL A 46 35.21 5.04 9.78
C VAL A 46 36.52 4.79 10.52
N LEU A 47 37.44 4.08 9.90
CA LEU A 47 38.79 3.86 10.42
C LEU A 47 39.79 4.70 9.63
N VAL A 48 40.67 5.40 10.35
CA VAL A 48 41.82 6.10 9.77
C VAL A 48 43.08 5.48 10.35
N ASP A 49 43.93 4.96 9.47
CA ASP A 49 45.16 4.22 9.81
C ASP A 49 44.90 3.10 10.84
N GLY A 50 43.81 2.38 10.66
CA GLY A 50 43.40 1.25 11.51
C GLY A 50 42.74 1.64 12.84
N LYS A 51 42.60 2.93 13.16
CA LYS A 51 41.92 3.41 14.38
C LYS A 51 40.52 3.91 14.06
N LEU A 52 39.52 3.50 14.85
CA LEU A 52 38.17 4.04 14.74
C LEU A 52 38.18 5.55 15.02
N LYS A 53 37.67 6.34 14.08
CA LYS A 53 37.56 7.81 14.19
C LYS A 53 36.12 8.29 14.29
N GLY A 54 35.16 7.50 13.82
CA GLY A 54 33.76 7.86 13.90
C GLY A 54 32.85 6.79 13.32
N VAL A 55 31.55 7.04 13.44
CA VAL A 55 30.47 6.22 12.89
C VAL A 55 29.56 7.14 12.09
N ILE A 56 29.20 6.70 10.89
CA ILE A 56 28.20 7.34 10.04
C ILE A 56 26.94 6.50 10.14
N ASN A 57 25.85 7.10 10.60
CA ASN A 57 24.55 6.46 10.67
C ASN A 57 23.76 6.81 9.41
N LEU A 58 23.35 5.78 8.67
CA LEU A 58 22.51 5.89 7.50
C LEU A 58 21.11 5.39 7.86
N ALA A 59 20.09 6.20 7.62
CA ALA A 59 18.70 5.85 7.87
C ALA A 59 17.85 6.23 6.67
N ASP A 60 16.90 5.38 6.32
CA ASP A 60 15.92 5.69 5.29
C ASP A 60 14.94 6.73 5.83
N LYS A 61 14.78 7.80 5.07
CA LYS A 61 13.87 8.88 5.44
C LYS A 61 12.44 8.50 5.05
N ILE A 62 11.56 8.52 6.04
CA ILE A 62 10.12 8.37 5.83
C ILE A 62 9.62 9.51 4.94
N ARG A 63 8.86 9.17 3.90
CA ARG A 63 8.26 10.16 3.00
C ARG A 63 7.21 10.97 3.77
N LYS A 64 7.21 12.29 3.60
CA LYS A 64 6.25 13.18 4.28
C LYS A 64 4.79 12.82 3.95
N ASP A 65 4.55 12.37 2.72
CA ASP A 65 3.21 11.97 2.27
C ASP A 65 2.71 10.68 2.94
N SER A 66 3.61 9.84 3.47
CA SER A 66 3.22 8.60 4.16
C SER A 66 2.41 8.88 5.43
N TYR A 67 2.76 9.92 6.20
CA TYR A 67 2.03 10.26 7.43
C TYR A 67 0.56 10.58 7.16
N GLU A 68 0.31 11.38 6.12
CA GLU A 68 -1.04 11.75 5.73
C GLU A 68 -1.81 10.57 5.13
N ALA A 69 -1.14 9.73 4.32
CA ALA A 69 -1.74 8.53 3.75
C ALA A 69 -2.23 7.55 4.83
N ILE A 70 -1.38 7.23 5.82
CA ILE A 70 -1.73 6.35 6.94
C ILE A 70 -2.84 6.95 7.79
N LYS A 71 -2.78 8.25 8.07
CA LYS A 71 -3.83 8.94 8.82
C LYS A 71 -5.20 8.80 8.15
N LEU A 72 -5.28 9.08 6.86
CA LEU A 72 -6.53 8.99 6.09
C LEU A 72 -7.04 7.55 5.98
N LEU A 73 -6.16 6.56 5.83
CA LEU A 73 -6.56 5.14 5.85
C LEU A 73 -7.17 4.76 7.21
N LYS A 74 -6.56 5.23 8.30
CA LYS A 74 -7.06 5.00 9.66
C LYS A 74 -8.41 5.67 9.90
N GLU A 75 -8.58 6.92 9.45
CA GLU A 75 -9.87 7.63 9.49
C GLU A 75 -10.95 6.93 8.66
N ALA A 76 -10.55 6.26 7.57
CA ALA A 76 -11.42 5.41 6.77
C ALA A 76 -11.69 4.02 7.38
N GLY A 77 -11.18 3.75 8.59
CA GLY A 77 -11.38 2.49 9.33
C GLY A 77 -10.53 1.33 8.81
N ILE A 78 -9.43 1.60 8.09
CA ILE A 78 -8.55 0.59 7.51
C ILE A 78 -7.29 0.46 8.35
N LYS A 79 -6.98 -0.77 8.78
CA LYS A 79 -5.76 -1.08 9.52
C LYS A 79 -4.56 -1.04 8.58
N SER A 80 -3.49 -0.39 8.99
CA SER A 80 -2.26 -0.30 8.21
C SER A 80 -1.14 -1.07 8.90
N TRP A 81 -0.58 -2.05 8.19
CA TRP A 81 0.51 -2.90 8.66
C TRP A 81 1.72 -2.80 7.74
N MET A 82 2.93 -2.88 8.30
CA MET A 82 4.17 -2.90 7.54
C MET A 82 4.77 -4.30 7.50
N LEU A 83 5.19 -4.75 6.33
CA LEU A 83 5.97 -5.99 6.15
C LEU A 83 7.35 -5.59 5.62
N THR A 84 8.39 -5.75 6.43
CA THR A 84 9.77 -5.39 6.07
C THR A 84 10.75 -6.52 6.34
N GLY A 85 11.83 -6.55 5.54
CA GLY A 85 13.01 -7.39 5.78
C GLY A 85 14.00 -6.78 6.77
N ASP A 86 13.78 -5.53 7.20
CA ASP A 86 14.63 -4.85 8.18
C ASP A 86 14.51 -5.47 9.58
N ASN A 87 15.48 -5.14 10.43
CA ASN A 87 15.48 -5.58 11.82
C ASN A 87 14.27 -5.02 12.60
N LYS A 88 13.98 -5.68 13.72
CA LYS A 88 12.83 -5.34 14.56
C LYS A 88 12.86 -3.90 15.09
N GLU A 89 14.03 -3.39 15.47
CA GLU A 89 14.19 -2.05 16.04
C GLU A 89 13.87 -0.95 15.03
N THR A 90 14.32 -1.12 13.79
CA THR A 90 14.03 -0.19 12.68
C THR A 90 12.54 -0.22 12.33
N ALA A 91 11.97 -1.43 12.19
CA ALA A 91 10.56 -1.61 11.91
C ALA A 91 9.67 -1.00 13.01
N GLU A 92 10.01 -1.21 14.29
CA GLU A 92 9.28 -0.65 15.42
C GLU A 92 9.33 0.87 15.44
N LYS A 93 10.51 1.45 15.19
CA LYS A 93 10.69 2.91 15.14
C LYS A 93 9.84 3.53 14.04
N VAL A 94 9.91 3.00 12.82
CA VAL A 94 9.12 3.48 11.67
C VAL A 94 7.62 3.31 11.94
N SER A 95 7.21 2.15 12.45
CA SER A 95 5.81 1.86 12.78
C SER A 95 5.23 2.85 13.78
N LYS A 96 5.99 3.18 14.85
CA LYS A 96 5.58 4.16 15.86
C LYS A 96 5.57 5.58 15.31
N GLU A 97 6.55 5.93 14.50
CA GLU A 97 6.70 7.29 13.97
C GLU A 97 5.55 7.67 13.03
N ILE A 98 5.09 6.76 12.17
CA ILE A 98 3.98 7.02 11.23
C ILE A 98 2.62 6.61 11.77
N GLY A 99 2.56 5.89 12.89
CA GLY A 99 1.31 5.50 13.55
C GLY A 99 0.60 4.30 12.91
N LEU A 100 1.36 3.30 12.46
CA LEU A 100 0.79 2.02 11.99
C LEU A 100 0.12 1.23 13.13
N ASP A 101 -0.75 0.30 12.76
CA ASP A 101 -1.42 -0.60 13.69
C ASP A 101 -0.56 -1.83 14.03
N GLY A 102 0.44 -2.15 13.20
CA GLY A 102 1.38 -3.23 13.45
C GLY A 102 2.49 -3.34 12.40
N TYR A 103 3.46 -4.21 12.67
CA TYR A 103 4.54 -4.51 11.73
C TYR A 103 5.00 -5.98 11.84
N TYR A 104 5.53 -6.49 10.74
CA TYR A 104 6.31 -7.73 10.67
C TYR A 104 7.71 -7.36 10.19
N ALA A 105 8.72 -7.67 11.01
CA ALA A 105 10.13 -7.43 10.73
C ALA A 105 10.84 -8.72 10.33
N GLU A 106 12.02 -8.59 9.72
CA GLU A 106 12.88 -9.70 9.30
C GLU A 106 12.17 -10.73 8.38
N VAL A 107 11.21 -10.25 7.59
CA VAL A 107 10.41 -11.10 6.69
C VAL A 107 11.13 -11.27 5.36
N LEU A 108 11.42 -12.52 4.98
CA LEU A 108 12.00 -12.85 3.68
C LEU A 108 10.94 -12.72 2.56
N PRO A 109 11.34 -12.47 1.29
CA PRO A 109 10.39 -12.30 0.19
C PRO A 109 9.35 -13.44 0.06
N HIS A 110 9.76 -14.69 0.22
CA HIS A 110 8.85 -15.84 0.17
C HIS A 110 7.89 -15.92 1.35
N GLN A 111 8.26 -15.36 2.51
CA GLN A 111 7.43 -15.34 3.71
C GLN A 111 6.40 -14.21 3.68
N LYS A 112 6.57 -13.19 2.82
CA LYS A 112 5.58 -12.11 2.67
C LYS A 112 4.22 -12.68 2.23
N LEU A 113 4.22 -13.64 1.31
CA LEU A 113 3.02 -14.34 0.86
C LEU A 113 2.33 -15.05 2.02
N GLU A 114 3.09 -15.78 2.84
CA GLU A 114 2.54 -16.49 4.01
C GLU A 114 1.90 -15.52 5.00
N LYS A 115 2.47 -14.32 5.18
CA LYS A 115 1.90 -13.29 6.05
C LYS A 115 0.61 -12.69 5.50
N VAL A 116 0.52 -12.47 4.19
CA VAL A 116 -0.74 -12.05 3.55
C VAL A 116 -1.81 -13.11 3.77
N LYS A 117 -1.47 -14.39 3.53
CA LYS A 117 -2.38 -15.51 3.75
C LYS A 117 -2.82 -15.65 5.21
N GLU A 118 -1.90 -15.47 6.16
CA GLU A 118 -2.21 -15.51 7.60
C GLU A 118 -3.25 -14.43 8.00
N LEU A 119 -3.21 -13.27 7.37
CA LEU A 119 -4.20 -12.21 7.59
C LEU A 119 -5.55 -12.54 6.93
N GLN A 120 -5.53 -13.09 5.71
CA GLN A 120 -6.74 -13.55 5.01
C GLN A 120 -7.43 -14.70 5.76
N ASP A 121 -6.66 -15.65 6.32
CA ASP A 121 -7.17 -16.76 7.13
C ASP A 121 -7.85 -16.27 8.43
N LYS A 122 -7.50 -15.06 8.91
CA LYS A 122 -8.19 -14.39 10.03
C LYS A 122 -9.47 -13.66 9.60
N GLY A 123 -9.84 -13.74 8.32
CA GLY A 123 -11.01 -13.09 7.74
C GLY A 123 -10.81 -11.62 7.40
N GLU A 124 -9.58 -11.11 7.39
CA GLU A 124 -9.28 -9.76 6.95
C GLU A 124 -9.26 -9.71 5.41
N PHE A 125 -9.79 -8.63 4.82
CA PHE A 125 -9.65 -8.35 3.39
C PHE A 125 -8.38 -7.53 3.17
N VAL A 126 -7.39 -8.11 2.48
CA VAL A 126 -6.01 -7.60 2.48
C VAL A 126 -5.68 -6.92 1.16
N ALA A 127 -5.35 -5.64 1.22
CA ALA A 127 -4.68 -4.93 0.13
C ALA A 127 -3.17 -4.89 0.42
N MET A 128 -2.35 -5.33 -0.53
CA MET A 128 -0.89 -5.28 -0.41
C MET A 128 -0.32 -4.21 -1.33
N THR A 129 0.62 -3.42 -0.82
CA THR A 129 1.39 -2.44 -1.58
C THR A 129 2.87 -2.85 -1.63
N GLY A 130 3.52 -2.74 -2.79
CA GLY A 130 4.93 -3.11 -2.97
C GLY A 130 5.55 -2.55 -4.25
N ASP A 131 6.84 -2.81 -4.44
CA ASP A 131 7.61 -2.38 -5.63
C ASP A 131 7.39 -3.30 -6.86
N GLY A 132 6.72 -4.44 -6.65
CA GLY A 132 6.37 -5.41 -7.68
C GLY A 132 7.51 -6.29 -8.20
N ILE A 133 8.75 -6.10 -7.72
CA ILE A 133 9.89 -6.96 -8.09
C ILE A 133 10.10 -8.01 -7.01
N ASN A 134 10.25 -7.58 -5.77
CA ASN A 134 10.49 -8.49 -4.64
C ASN A 134 9.17 -8.98 -4.01
N ASP A 135 8.09 -8.26 -4.29
CA ASP A 135 6.80 -8.41 -3.64
C ASP A 135 5.75 -9.09 -4.52
N ALA A 136 6.09 -9.45 -5.76
CA ALA A 136 5.17 -10.02 -6.74
C ALA A 136 4.33 -11.20 -6.20
N PRO A 137 4.90 -12.26 -5.57
CA PRO A 137 4.10 -13.37 -5.06
C PRO A 137 3.09 -12.94 -3.99
N ALA A 138 3.44 -11.95 -3.17
CA ALA A 138 2.59 -11.49 -2.10
C ALA A 138 1.52 -10.50 -2.61
N LEU A 139 1.83 -9.71 -3.65
CA LEU A 139 0.86 -8.89 -4.39
C LEU A 139 -0.21 -9.76 -5.05
N ALA A 140 0.18 -10.87 -5.68
CA ALA A 140 -0.75 -11.81 -6.31
C ALA A 140 -1.64 -12.56 -5.30
N GLN A 141 -1.15 -12.76 -4.08
CA GLN A 141 -1.90 -13.45 -3.02
C GLN A 141 -2.93 -12.53 -2.34
N ALA A 142 -2.68 -11.22 -2.33
CA ALA A 142 -3.57 -10.25 -1.72
C ALA A 142 -4.94 -10.20 -2.43
N ASP A 143 -5.98 -9.77 -1.72
CA ASP A 143 -7.29 -9.55 -2.35
C ASP A 143 -7.24 -8.37 -3.33
N VAL A 144 -6.34 -7.42 -3.09
CA VAL A 144 -5.97 -6.35 -4.03
C VAL A 144 -4.47 -6.10 -3.97
N GLY A 145 -3.76 -6.43 -5.05
CA GLY A 145 -2.35 -6.11 -5.25
C GLY A 145 -2.16 -4.73 -5.85
N ILE A 146 -1.41 -3.86 -5.17
CA ILE A 146 -1.11 -2.48 -5.61
C ILE A 146 0.40 -2.30 -5.78
N ALA A 147 0.87 -2.17 -7.01
CA ALA A 147 2.26 -1.89 -7.29
C ALA A 147 2.52 -0.37 -7.33
N VAL A 148 3.62 0.09 -6.71
CA VAL A 148 3.99 1.51 -6.63
C VAL A 148 5.22 1.80 -7.47
N GLY A 149 5.10 2.65 -8.49
CA GLY A 149 6.25 3.14 -9.26
C GLY A 149 6.95 2.09 -10.12
N SER A 150 6.31 0.95 -10.37
CA SER A 150 6.91 -0.15 -11.11
C SER A 150 6.67 0.03 -12.61
N GLY A 151 7.67 0.57 -13.30
CA GLY A 151 7.78 0.49 -14.77
C GLY A 151 8.33 -0.86 -15.25
N THR A 152 8.29 -1.89 -14.41
CA THR A 152 8.81 -3.24 -14.69
C THR A 152 7.68 -4.17 -15.10
N ASP A 153 7.94 -5.01 -16.11
CA ASP A 153 6.93 -5.92 -16.68
C ASP A 153 6.34 -6.89 -15.64
N VAL A 154 7.17 -7.32 -14.68
CA VAL A 154 6.76 -8.27 -13.61
C VAL A 154 5.63 -7.69 -12.75
N ALA A 155 5.74 -6.42 -12.37
CA ALA A 155 4.73 -5.79 -11.55
C ALA A 155 3.44 -5.54 -12.34
N ALA A 156 3.57 -5.26 -13.64
CA ALA A 156 2.45 -5.05 -14.54
C ALA A 156 1.63 -6.32 -14.80
N GLU A 157 2.28 -7.49 -14.79
CA GLU A 157 1.59 -8.77 -14.92
C GLU A 157 0.99 -9.30 -13.61
N THR A 158 1.48 -8.83 -12.45
CA THR A 158 1.16 -9.45 -11.16
C THR A 158 0.20 -8.64 -10.28
N ALA A 159 0.21 -7.31 -10.39
CA ALA A 159 -0.64 -6.45 -9.56
C ALA A 159 -1.97 -6.10 -10.25
N ASP A 160 -3.06 -6.02 -9.49
CA ASP A 160 -4.37 -5.57 -9.98
C ASP A 160 -4.35 -4.09 -10.35
N ILE A 161 -3.53 -3.30 -9.65
CA ILE A 161 -3.47 -1.85 -9.79
C ILE A 161 -2.01 -1.39 -9.78
N ILE A 162 -1.66 -0.56 -10.75
CA ILE A 162 -0.33 0.03 -10.88
C ILE A 162 -0.43 1.54 -10.68
N LEU A 163 0.27 2.04 -9.65
CA LEU A 163 0.41 3.48 -9.43
C LEU A 163 1.61 3.99 -10.24
N VAL A 164 1.29 4.78 -11.27
CA VAL A 164 2.29 5.41 -12.16
C VAL A 164 3.21 6.35 -11.37
N ASN A 165 2.64 7.09 -10.42
CA ASN A 165 3.41 7.95 -9.53
C ASN A 165 3.77 7.19 -8.26
N SER A 166 4.99 7.35 -7.78
CA SER A 166 5.44 6.77 -6.52
C SER A 166 4.98 7.59 -5.30
N ASN A 167 3.69 7.90 -5.19
CA ASN A 167 3.14 8.64 -4.05
C ASN A 167 2.25 7.72 -3.17
N PRO A 168 2.60 7.51 -1.89
CA PRO A 168 1.76 6.74 -0.95
C PRO A 168 0.33 7.26 -0.81
N LYS A 169 0.09 8.56 -1.03
CA LYS A 169 -1.26 9.14 -1.02
C LYS A 169 -2.17 8.56 -2.09
N ASP A 170 -1.61 8.14 -3.22
CA ASP A 170 -2.40 7.63 -4.34
C ASP A 170 -3.07 6.30 -3.96
N VAL A 171 -2.44 5.50 -3.08
CA VAL A 171 -3.07 4.29 -2.48
C VAL A 171 -4.31 4.68 -1.69
N THR A 172 -4.22 5.70 -0.84
CA THR A 172 -5.35 6.18 -0.06
C THR A 172 -6.45 6.74 -0.97
N SER A 173 -6.10 7.60 -1.93
CA SER A 173 -7.04 8.17 -2.89
C SER A 173 -7.77 7.08 -3.67
N LEU A 174 -7.06 6.02 -4.06
CA LEU A 174 -7.64 4.86 -4.74
C LEU A 174 -8.70 4.17 -3.88
N VAL A 175 -8.40 3.91 -2.60
CA VAL A 175 -9.36 3.24 -1.72
C VAL A 175 -10.58 4.11 -1.45
N LEU A 176 -10.39 5.41 -1.23
CA LEU A 176 -11.49 6.37 -1.06
C LEU A 176 -12.35 6.46 -2.34
N PHE A 177 -11.70 6.46 -3.51
CA PHE A 177 -12.37 6.44 -4.79
C PHE A 177 -13.19 5.17 -5.01
N GLY A 178 -12.64 4.00 -4.65
CA GLY A 178 -13.37 2.73 -4.66
C GLY A 178 -14.62 2.77 -3.80
N LYS A 179 -14.52 3.28 -2.56
CA LYS A 179 -15.67 3.45 -1.65
C LYS A 179 -16.74 4.39 -2.23
N ALA A 180 -16.32 5.52 -2.80
CA ALA A 180 -17.24 6.48 -3.42
C ALA A 180 -17.97 5.87 -4.64
N THR A 181 -17.23 5.13 -5.47
CA THR A 181 -17.77 4.42 -6.64
C THR A 181 -18.77 3.35 -6.23
N TYR A 182 -18.45 2.56 -5.20
CA TYR A 182 -19.37 1.54 -4.67
C TYR A 182 -20.68 2.17 -4.17
N LYS A 183 -20.59 3.28 -3.43
CA LYS A 183 -21.78 4.02 -2.96
C LYS A 183 -22.65 4.48 -4.14
N LYS A 184 -22.03 4.98 -5.23
CA LYS A 184 -22.75 5.38 -6.45
C LYS A 184 -23.39 4.19 -7.17
N MET A 185 -22.70 3.05 -7.23
CA MET A 185 -23.23 1.82 -7.81
C MET A 185 -24.48 1.35 -7.06
N ILE A 186 -24.47 1.35 -5.72
CA ILE A 186 -25.65 0.98 -4.91
C ILE A 186 -26.82 1.95 -5.15
N GLN A 187 -26.56 3.27 -5.25
CA GLN A 187 -27.59 4.24 -5.60
C GLN A 187 -28.17 3.98 -6.99
N ASN A 188 -27.32 3.68 -7.98
CA ASN A 188 -27.76 3.36 -9.34
C ASN A 188 -28.60 2.07 -9.36
N LEU A 189 -28.22 1.06 -8.57
CA LEU A 189 -29.00 -0.16 -8.41
C LEU A 189 -30.37 0.11 -7.79
N PHE A 190 -30.45 0.99 -6.78
CA PHE A 190 -31.72 1.41 -6.20
C PHE A 190 -32.60 2.12 -7.23
N TRP A 191 -32.05 3.03 -8.02
CA TRP A 191 -32.79 3.69 -9.11
C TRP A 191 -33.25 2.72 -10.18
N ALA A 192 -32.41 1.78 -10.59
CA ALA A 192 -32.71 0.80 -11.63
C ALA A 192 -33.74 -0.24 -11.18
N THR A 193 -33.72 -0.65 -9.91
CA THR A 193 -34.67 -1.65 -9.38
C THR A 193 -35.95 -1.00 -8.84
N GLY A 194 -35.87 0.20 -8.27
CA GLY A 194 -36.99 0.88 -7.63
C GLY A 194 -38.15 1.19 -8.57
N TYR A 195 -37.88 1.70 -9.78
CA TYR A 195 -38.97 1.95 -10.74
C TYR A 195 -39.56 0.64 -11.25
N ASN A 196 -38.75 -0.40 -11.44
CA ASN A 196 -39.22 -1.73 -11.88
C ASN A 196 -40.11 -2.39 -10.83
N ALA A 197 -39.79 -2.21 -9.54
CA ALA A 197 -40.61 -2.69 -8.44
C ALA A 197 -42.03 -2.09 -8.43
N ILE A 198 -42.20 -0.89 -8.99
CA ILE A 198 -43.51 -0.23 -9.15
C ILE A 198 -44.13 -0.59 -10.52
N ALA A 199 -43.35 -0.54 -11.59
CA ALA A 199 -43.85 -0.72 -12.95
C ALA A 199 -44.34 -2.15 -13.22
N ILE A 200 -43.68 -3.18 -12.68
CA ILE A 200 -44.04 -4.58 -12.91
C ILE A 200 -45.43 -4.92 -12.28
N PRO A 201 -45.71 -4.64 -11.00
CA PRO A 201 -47.05 -4.87 -10.43
C PRO A 201 -48.15 -4.08 -11.14
N LEU A 202 -47.86 -2.84 -11.56
CA LEU A 202 -48.82 -2.03 -12.30
C LEU A 202 -49.12 -2.61 -13.68
N ALA A 203 -48.09 -3.09 -14.39
CA ALA A 203 -48.26 -3.79 -15.68
C ALA A 203 -48.96 -5.15 -15.52
N ALA A 204 -48.73 -5.86 -14.41
CA ALA A 204 -49.41 -7.10 -14.06
C ALA A 204 -50.89 -6.90 -13.65
N GLY A 205 -51.34 -5.65 -13.51
CA GLY A 205 -52.74 -5.32 -13.36
C GLY A 205 -53.23 -5.15 -11.91
N VAL A 206 -52.31 -5.02 -10.95
CA VAL A 206 -52.66 -4.87 -9.52
C VAL A 206 -53.60 -3.68 -9.25
N LEU A 207 -53.50 -2.60 -10.02
CA LEU A 207 -54.35 -1.41 -9.87
C LEU A 207 -55.40 -1.23 -10.98
N ILE A 208 -55.72 -2.29 -11.76
CA ILE A 208 -56.76 -2.22 -12.80
C ILE A 208 -58.12 -1.82 -12.20
N GLY A 209 -58.44 -2.28 -10.99
CA GLY A 209 -59.69 -1.92 -10.30
C GLY A 209 -59.82 -0.42 -9.95
N TYR A 210 -58.72 0.31 -9.95
CA TYR A 210 -58.68 1.77 -9.78
C TYR A 210 -58.53 2.52 -11.12
N GLY A 211 -58.61 1.83 -12.25
CA GLY A 211 -58.46 2.39 -13.60
C GLY A 211 -57.01 2.71 -14.01
N ILE A 212 -56.02 2.27 -13.24
CA ILE A 212 -54.60 2.53 -13.53
C ILE A 212 -54.03 1.35 -14.31
N VAL A 213 -53.67 1.59 -15.57
CA VAL A 213 -53.01 0.62 -16.45
C VAL A 213 -51.77 1.27 -17.05
N ILE A 214 -50.61 0.64 -16.90
CA ILE A 214 -49.39 1.08 -17.58
C ILE A 214 -49.43 0.61 -19.03
N SER A 215 -49.43 1.55 -19.96
CA SER A 215 -49.24 1.24 -21.38
C SER A 215 -47.76 0.97 -21.67
N PRO A 216 -47.44 0.22 -22.73
CA PRO A 216 -46.04 0.03 -23.17
C PRO A 216 -45.28 1.36 -23.38
N ALA A 217 -45.97 2.41 -23.82
CA ALA A 217 -45.37 3.74 -24.00
C ALA A 217 -44.92 4.38 -22.68
N ILE A 218 -45.73 4.26 -21.62
CA ILE A 218 -45.37 4.74 -20.27
C ILE A 218 -44.18 3.93 -19.73
N GLY A 219 -44.17 2.60 -19.95
CA GLY A 219 -43.05 1.74 -19.59
C GLY A 219 -41.74 2.18 -20.27
N ALA A 220 -41.77 2.45 -21.58
CA ALA A 220 -40.62 2.94 -22.32
C ALA A 220 -40.12 4.32 -21.83
N ALA A 221 -41.05 5.22 -21.49
CA ALA A 221 -40.70 6.52 -20.91
C ALA A 221 -40.02 6.39 -19.54
N LEU A 222 -40.53 5.52 -18.65
CA LEU A 222 -39.94 5.25 -17.33
C LEU A 222 -38.55 4.62 -17.46
N MET A 223 -38.37 3.67 -18.39
CA MET A 223 -37.07 3.06 -18.67
C MET A 223 -36.06 4.12 -19.13
N SER A 224 -36.45 4.98 -20.07
CA SER A 224 -35.61 6.07 -20.58
C SER A 224 -35.23 7.05 -19.47
N LEU A 225 -36.18 7.42 -18.61
CA LEU A 225 -35.95 8.30 -17.47
C LEU A 225 -34.97 7.68 -16.46
N SER A 226 -35.10 6.38 -16.17
CA SER A 226 -34.20 5.65 -15.27
C SER A 226 -32.76 5.70 -15.76
N THR A 227 -32.53 5.47 -17.06
CA THR A 227 -31.20 5.57 -17.67
C THR A 227 -30.60 6.98 -17.51
N VAL A 228 -31.40 8.02 -17.72
CA VAL A 228 -30.94 9.42 -17.56
C VAL A 228 -30.57 9.70 -16.10
N ILE A 229 -31.39 9.27 -15.13
CA ILE A 229 -31.12 9.47 -13.70
C ILE A 229 -29.82 8.77 -13.29
N VAL A 230 -29.62 7.52 -13.70
CA VAL A 230 -28.40 6.74 -13.42
C VAL A 230 -27.17 7.42 -14.05
N ALA A 231 -27.28 7.90 -15.29
CA ALA A 231 -26.18 8.59 -15.98
C ALA A 231 -25.81 9.91 -15.29
N ILE A 232 -26.79 10.70 -14.86
CA ILE A 232 -26.57 11.93 -14.10
C ILE A 232 -25.93 11.59 -12.74
N ASN A 233 -26.45 10.59 -12.03
CA ASN A 233 -25.92 10.21 -10.73
C ASN A 233 -24.46 9.74 -10.80
N ALA A 234 -24.11 9.00 -11.86
CA ALA A 234 -22.73 8.59 -12.13
C ALA A 234 -21.82 9.79 -12.40
N LYS A 235 -22.27 10.78 -13.19
CA LYS A 235 -21.52 12.03 -13.44
C LYS A 235 -21.28 12.88 -12.20
N LEU A 236 -22.11 12.70 -11.16
CA LEU A 236 -21.95 13.39 -9.87
C LEU A 236 -20.95 12.69 -8.92
N LEU A 237 -20.22 11.67 -9.39
CA LEU A 237 -19.10 11.10 -8.63
C LEU A 237 -18.01 12.18 -8.47
N LYS A 238 -17.67 12.47 -7.22
CA LYS A 238 -16.57 13.35 -6.82
C LYS A 238 -15.83 12.70 -5.66
N VAL A 239 -14.51 12.81 -5.66
CA VAL A 239 -13.59 12.31 -4.64
C VAL A 239 -12.63 13.42 -4.29
#